data_AF-A0A831UDA7-F1
#
_entry.id   AF-A0A831UDA7-F1
#
_cell.length_a   1.000
_cell.length_b   1.000
_cell.length_c   1.000
_cell.angle_alpha   90.00
_cell.angle_beta   90.00
_cell.angle_gamma   90.00
#
_symmetry.space_group_name_H-M   'P 1'
#
loop_
_entity.id
_entity.type
_entity.pdbx_description
1 polymer ?
#
loop_
_entity_poly.entity_id
_entity_poly.type
_entity_poly.pdbx_seq_one_letter_code
_entity_poly.pdbx_strand_id
1 'polypeptide(L)'
;VNDPRYVITRVRNVGCAALGAMTPVAVGDYYAGPNHILPTGGRARYASPLTAEDFRKVTSIIKYSKPRLAAAYNDIRRIAEAEGFTAHARAVERRL
;
A
#
# COMPACT_ATOMS: atom_id res chain seq x y z
N VAL A 1 28.52 13.95 17.80
CA VAL A 1 27.25 13.35 17.34
C VAL A 1 27.61 12.25 16.36
N ASN A 2 27.07 11.04 16.53
CA ASN A 2 27.23 9.95 15.55
C ASN A 2 26.73 10.43 14.18
N ASP A 3 27.30 9.94 13.07
CA ASP A 3 26.86 10.30 11.72
C ASP A 3 25.31 10.22 11.60
N PRO A 4 24.59 11.33 11.36
CA PRO A 4 23.14 11.34 11.24
C PRO A 4 22.63 10.34 10.20
N ARG A 5 23.44 10.05 9.17
CA ARG A 5 23.13 9.02 8.17
C ARG A 5 23.16 7.62 8.75
N TYR A 6 24.05 7.33 9.69
CA TYR A 6 24.06 6.05 10.39
C TYR A 6 22.83 5.93 11.31
N VAL A 7 22.52 6.97 12.07
CA VAL A 7 21.39 6.94 13.02
C VAL A 7 20.05 6.71 12.30
N ILE A 8 19.81 7.38 11.18
CA ILE A 8 18.53 7.27 10.47
C ILE A 8 18.26 5.85 9.96
N THR A 9 19.29 5.04 9.68
CA THR A 9 19.12 3.62 9.30
C THR A 9 18.46 2.76 10.38
N ARG A 10 18.48 3.22 11.64
CA ARG A 10 17.91 2.51 12.78
C ARG A 10 16.52 3.02 13.16
N VAL A 11 16.05 4.10 12.54
CA VAL A 11 14.73 4.69 12.81
C VAL A 11 13.71 4.07 11.88
N ARG A 12 12.74 3.35 12.46
CA ARG A 12 11.69 2.68 11.69
C ARG A 12 10.46 3.54 11.44
N ASN A 13 10.09 4.39 12.41
CA ASN A 13 8.83 5.14 12.40
C ASN A 13 9.10 6.64 12.50
N VAL A 14 9.06 7.34 11.37
CA VAL A 14 9.27 8.80 11.29
C VAL A 14 8.49 9.37 10.10
N GLY A 15 7.79 10.49 10.30
CA GLY A 15 7.08 11.18 9.22
C GLY A 15 8.04 11.95 8.31
N CYS A 16 8.90 12.77 8.89
CA CYS A 16 9.97 13.49 8.20
C CYS A 16 11.19 13.57 9.11
N ALA A 17 12.39 13.32 8.57
CA ALA A 17 13.63 13.35 9.32
C ALA A 17 14.52 14.49 8.82
N ALA A 18 14.75 15.48 9.67
CA ALA A 18 15.71 16.55 9.44
C ALA A 18 17.10 16.12 9.93
N LEU A 19 18.07 16.01 9.02
CA LEU A 19 19.40 15.46 9.33
C LEU A 19 20.48 16.57 9.39
N GLY A 20 21.01 16.81 10.59
CA GLY A 20 22.13 17.73 10.82
C GLY A 20 21.70 19.18 11.05
N ALA A 21 22.66 20.01 11.49
CA ALA A 21 22.40 21.38 11.95
C ALA A 21 21.90 22.33 10.86
N MET A 22 22.20 22.05 9.59
CA MET A 22 21.81 22.88 8.44
C MET A 22 20.45 22.51 7.85
N THR A 23 19.66 21.68 8.54
CA THR A 23 18.31 21.27 8.11
C THR A 23 17.29 21.65 9.20
N PRO A 24 17.05 22.95 9.45
CA PRO A 24 16.00 23.36 10.38
C PRO A 24 14.63 22.93 9.83
N VAL A 25 13.68 22.68 10.73
CA VAL A 25 12.33 22.19 10.39
C VAL A 25 11.65 23.06 9.33
N ALA A 26 11.82 24.38 9.41
CA ALA A 26 11.27 25.34 8.46
C ALA A 26 11.70 25.09 6.99
N VAL A 27 12.89 24.53 6.75
CA VAL A 27 13.31 24.15 5.39
C VAL A 27 12.41 23.04 4.84
N GLY A 28 12.07 22.05 5.66
CA GLY A 28 11.13 20.98 5.30
C GLY A 28 9.70 21.49 5.12
N ASP A 29 9.29 22.44 5.95
CA ASP A 29 7.92 22.95 5.94
C ASP A 29 7.61 23.86 4.74
N TYR A 30 8.62 24.54 4.18
CA TYR A 30 8.39 25.62 3.21
C TYR A 30 9.15 25.50 1.89
N TYR A 31 10.28 24.80 1.82
CA TYR A 31 11.19 24.95 0.67
C TYR A 31 11.75 23.65 0.09
N ALA A 32 12.13 22.68 0.92
CA ALA A 32 12.86 21.50 0.47
C ALA A 32 12.05 20.57 -0.46
N GLY A 33 10.72 20.68 -0.47
CA GLY A 33 9.84 19.92 -1.35
C GLY A 33 8.99 18.82 -0.70
N PRO A 34 9.42 18.12 0.38
CA PRO A 34 8.55 17.18 1.09
C PRO A 34 7.27 17.84 1.61
N ASN A 35 6.18 17.08 1.67
CA ASN A 35 4.93 17.58 2.22
C ASN A 35 4.98 17.63 3.75
N HIS A 36 4.61 18.76 4.35
CA HIS A 36 4.60 18.95 5.81
C HIS A 36 3.30 18.49 6.49
N ILE A 37 2.34 17.95 5.74
CA ILE A 37 1.18 17.26 6.30
C ILE A 37 1.64 15.84 6.67
N LEU A 38 2.01 15.69 7.95
CA LEU A 38 2.65 14.50 8.50
C LEU A 38 1.73 13.70 9.44
N PRO A 39 1.96 12.39 9.59
CA PRO A 39 1.23 11.56 10.55
C PRO A 39 1.64 11.89 12.00
N THR A 40 0.70 12.48 12.77
CA THR A 40 0.87 12.83 14.20
C THR A 40 0.21 11.80 15.13
N GLY A 41 0.39 11.92 16.45
CA GLY A 41 -0.25 11.02 17.44
C GLY A 41 0.24 9.56 17.39
N GLY A 42 1.50 9.34 16.98
CA GLY A 42 2.09 8.01 16.84
C GLY A 42 1.73 7.27 15.54
N ARG A 43 1.05 7.93 14.60
CA ARG A 43 0.61 7.33 13.34
C ARG A 43 1.73 7.02 12.36
N ALA A 44 2.94 7.58 12.53
CA ALA A 44 4.13 7.23 11.75
C ALA A 44 4.51 5.73 11.84
N ARG A 45 3.85 4.94 12.70
CA ARG A 45 3.96 3.47 12.74
C ARG A 45 3.25 2.76 11.59
N TYR A 46 2.29 3.40 10.94
CA TYR A 46 1.43 2.78 9.92
C TYR A 46 0.93 3.74 8.82
N ALA A 47 1.14 5.04 8.97
CA ALA A 47 0.77 6.06 7.99
C ALA A 47 2.01 6.80 7.49
N SER A 48 1.90 7.34 6.27
CA SER A 48 2.94 8.10 5.58
C SER A 48 2.65 9.60 5.61
N PRO A 49 3.63 10.47 5.30
CA PRO A 49 3.37 11.84 4.87
C PRO A 49 2.37 11.90 3.71
N LEU A 50 1.65 13.01 3.58
CA LEU A 50 0.77 13.23 2.43
C LEU A 50 1.57 13.24 1.12
N THR A 51 1.10 12.49 0.13
CA THR A 51 1.68 12.35 -1.20
C THR A 51 0.62 12.52 -2.28
N ALA A 52 1.03 12.53 -3.55
CA ALA A 52 0.10 12.50 -4.67
C ALA A 52 -0.77 11.21 -4.68
N GLU A 53 -0.28 10.09 -4.12
CA GLU A 53 -1.03 8.82 -4.08
C GLU A 53 -2.30 8.93 -3.21
N ASP A 54 -2.31 9.79 -2.19
CA ASP A 54 -3.49 10.04 -1.36
C ASP A 54 -4.65 10.69 -2.14
N PHE A 55 -4.36 11.26 -3.31
CA PHE A 55 -5.33 11.85 -4.23
C PHE A 55 -5.60 10.98 -5.46
N ARG A 56 -4.98 9.79 -5.53
CA ARG A 56 -5.20 8.82 -6.61
C ARG A 56 -6.14 7.73 -6.13
N LYS A 57 -6.84 7.13 -7.10
CA LYS A 57 -7.62 5.90 -6.91
C LYS A 57 -7.01 4.77 -7.73
N VAL A 58 -6.68 3.67 -7.07
CA VAL A 58 -6.26 2.43 -7.74
C VAL A 58 -7.49 1.63 -8.18
N THR A 59 -7.54 1.21 -9.44
CA THR A 59 -8.61 0.38 -10.00
C THR A 59 -8.01 -0.85 -10.66
N SER A 60 -8.46 -2.05 -10.27
CA SER A 60 -8.03 -3.31 -10.89
C SER A 60 -8.93 -3.64 -12.08
N ILE A 61 -8.33 -3.92 -13.23
CA ILE A 61 -9.03 -4.36 -14.44
C ILE A 61 -8.63 -5.81 -14.72
N ILE A 62 -9.60 -6.72 -14.74
CA ILE A 62 -9.37 -8.16 -14.91
C ILE A 62 -10.12 -8.66 -16.14
N LYS A 63 -9.41 -9.41 -17.00
CA LYS A 63 -9.96 -10.12 -18.15
C LYS A 63 -9.48 -11.56 -18.14
N TYR A 64 -10.40 -12.51 -18.35
CA TYR A 64 -10.09 -13.93 -18.37
C TYR A 64 -10.50 -14.56 -19.71
N SER A 65 -9.68 -15.45 -20.24
CA SER A 65 -10.03 -16.23 -21.43
C SER A 65 -10.76 -17.50 -21.01
N LYS A 66 -11.62 -18.03 -21.88
CA LYS A 66 -12.34 -19.29 -21.62
C LYS A 66 -11.41 -20.46 -21.26
N PRO A 67 -10.27 -20.68 -21.96
CA PRO A 67 -9.35 -21.76 -21.60
C PRO A 67 -8.73 -21.61 -20.21
N ARG A 68 -8.40 -20.38 -19.80
CA ARG A 68 -7.90 -20.12 -18.43
C ARG A 68 -9.01 -20.34 -17.41
N LEU A 69 -10.25 -19.97 -17.71
CA LEU A 69 -11.42 -20.23 -16.84
C LEU A 69 -11.64 -21.72 -16.61
N ALA A 70 -11.53 -22.52 -17.67
CA ALA A 70 -11.64 -23.96 -17.57
C ALA A 70 -10.52 -24.55 -16.71
N ALA A 71 -9.27 -24.10 -16.90
CA ALA A 71 -8.12 -24.59 -16.13
C ALA A 71 -8.22 -24.27 -14.63
N ALA A 72 -8.76 -23.11 -14.27
CA ALA A 72 -8.91 -22.68 -12.87
C ALA A 72 -10.19 -23.17 -12.19
N TYR A 73 -11.12 -23.78 -12.93
CA TYR A 73 -12.46 -24.09 -12.44
C TYR A 73 -12.46 -24.94 -11.16
N ASN A 74 -11.69 -26.01 -11.14
CA ASN A 74 -11.68 -26.95 -10.02
C ASN A 74 -11.20 -26.29 -8.72
N ASP A 75 -10.22 -25.39 -8.82
CA ASP A 75 -9.71 -24.64 -7.67
C ASP A 75 -10.75 -23.63 -7.18
N ILE A 76 -11.35 -22.85 -8.10
CA ILE A 76 -12.40 -21.87 -7.76
C ILE A 76 -13.59 -22.57 -7.11
N ARG A 77 -14.04 -23.69 -7.69
CA ARG A 77 -15.15 -24.49 -7.16
C ARG A 77 -14.83 -25.00 -5.76
N ARG A 78 -13.65 -25.56 -5.54
CA ARG A 78 -13.24 -26.11 -4.23
C ARG A 78 -13.23 -25.03 -3.15
N ILE A 79 -12.68 -23.85 -3.44
CA ILE A 79 -12.66 -22.73 -2.50
C ILE A 79 -14.08 -22.25 -2.23
N ALA A 80 -14.87 -22.00 -3.28
CA ALA A 80 -16.23 -21.49 -3.16
C ALA A 80 -17.16 -22.45 -2.40
N GLU A 81 -17.05 -23.76 -2.61
CA GLU A 81 -17.82 -24.75 -1.86
C GLU A 81 -17.39 -24.85 -0.40
N ALA A 82 -16.08 -24.79 -0.12
CA ALA A 82 -15.55 -24.80 1.25
C ALA A 82 -16.02 -23.58 2.06
N GLU A 83 -16.20 -22.43 1.41
CA GLU A 83 -16.76 -21.21 2.01
C GLU A 83 -18.30 -21.22 2.08
N GLY A 84 -18.98 -22.23 1.52
CA GLY A 84 -20.43 -22.29 1.42
C GLY A 84 -21.03 -21.42 0.30
N PHE A 85 -20.21 -20.77 -0.51
CA PHE A 85 -20.60 -19.92 -1.64
C PHE A 85 -20.82 -20.70 -2.94
N THR A 86 -21.67 -21.72 -2.90
CA THR A 86 -21.98 -22.59 -4.05
C THR A 86 -22.47 -21.82 -5.29
N ALA A 87 -23.11 -20.66 -5.12
CA ALA A 87 -23.50 -19.78 -6.22
C ALA A 87 -22.31 -19.22 -7.01
N HIS A 88 -21.16 -18.97 -6.38
CA HIS A 88 -19.95 -18.48 -7.04
C HIS A 88 -19.34 -19.58 -7.92
N ALA A 89 -19.28 -20.82 -7.43
CA ALA A 89 -18.87 -21.98 -8.22
C ALA A 89 -19.77 -22.15 -9.46
N ARG A 90 -21.09 -22.14 -9.26
CA ARG A 90 -22.08 -22.25 -10.34
C ARG A 90 -21.96 -21.14 -11.38
N ALA A 91 -21.56 -19.92 -10.99
CA ALA A 91 -21.36 -18.83 -11.93
C ALA A 91 -20.21 -19.12 -12.91
N VAL A 92 -19.15 -19.79 -12.45
CA VAL A 92 -18.06 -20.25 -13.32
C VAL A 92 -18.51 -21.44 -14.16
N GLU A 93 -19.16 -22.42 -13.54
CA GLU A 93 -19.65 -23.65 -14.19
C GLU A 93 -20.53 -23.33 -15.42
N ARG A 94 -21.46 -22.37 -15.30
CA ARG A 94 -22.34 -21.96 -16.41
C ARG A 94 -21.63 -21.37 -17.63
N ARG A 95 -20.34 -21.03 -17.52
CA ARG A 95 -19.54 -20.41 -18.59
C ARG A 95 -18.59 -21.40 -19.27
N LEU A 96 -18.44 -22.61 -18.74
CA LEU A 96 -17.61 -23.68 -19.28
C LEU A 96 -18.44 -24.53 -20.24
#